data_AF-A0A7U3WAV2-F1
#
_entry.id   AF-A0A7U3WAV2-F1
#
_cell.length_a   1.000
_cell.length_b   1.000
_cell.length_c   1.000
_cell.angle_alpha   90.00
_cell.angle_beta   90.00
_cell.angle_gamma   90.00
#
_symmetry.space_group_name_H-M   'P 1'
#
loop_
_entity.id
_entity.type
_entity.pdbx_description
1 polymer ?
#
loop_
_entity_poly.entity_id
_entity_poly.type
_entity_poly.pdbx_seq_one_letter_code
_entity_poly.pdbx_strand_id
1 'polypeptide(L)'
;MNRDTHGVGVDDRGQSVFDFSIGVSLFLVVVLAVLVFVPTAFGSLSDDTGIDSEDTLAAERVADYLVETALDRSAASPGLDPLCVLAYFGDGTECAFASDDSFAADSGRAERQPLNVTVEADLTGGDAREVLCYQGGSVVPAASCGTGDTRLTAGPSAVRNQNYVAATRFTRLQGEDVFVVVRTW
;
A
#
# COMPACT_ATOMS: atom_id res chain seq x y z
N MET A 1 18.69 -21.95 -89.60
CA MET A 1 19.37 -22.10 -88.30
C MET A 1 19.47 -20.73 -87.66
N ASN A 2 18.47 -20.36 -86.85
CA ASN A 2 18.53 -19.18 -85.97
C ASN A 2 18.74 -19.71 -84.56
N ARG A 3 19.80 -19.28 -83.88
CA ARG A 3 20.02 -19.58 -82.46
C ARG A 3 19.36 -18.48 -81.64
N ASP A 4 18.29 -18.83 -80.93
CA ASP A 4 17.71 -17.97 -79.90
C ASP A 4 18.66 -17.92 -78.70
N THR A 5 19.29 -16.77 -78.51
CA THR A 5 20.05 -16.44 -77.30
C THR A 5 19.09 -15.80 -76.30
N HIS A 6 18.35 -16.61 -75.55
CA HIS A 6 17.72 -16.13 -74.32
C HIS A 6 18.81 -15.94 -73.27
N GLY A 7 19.35 -14.73 -73.18
CA GLY A 7 20.14 -14.30 -72.03
C GLY A 7 19.22 -14.28 -70.82
N VAL A 8 19.47 -15.17 -69.86
CA VAL A 8 18.83 -15.11 -68.54
C VAL A 8 19.25 -13.78 -67.90
N GLY A 9 18.29 -12.87 -67.77
CA GLY A 9 18.48 -11.58 -67.12
C GLY A 9 18.89 -11.77 -65.66
N VAL A 10 19.64 -10.80 -65.13
CA VAL A 10 20.07 -10.76 -63.72
C VAL A 10 18.87 -10.80 -62.75
N ASP A 11 17.67 -10.54 -63.25
CA ASP A 11 16.39 -10.55 -62.54
C ASP A 11 15.82 -11.95 -62.22
N ASP A 12 16.41 -13.03 -62.76
CA ASP A 12 15.94 -14.41 -62.53
C ASP A 12 16.78 -15.16 -61.48
N ARG A 13 17.53 -14.43 -60.66
CA ARG A 13 18.38 -14.98 -59.59
C ARG A 13 17.69 -14.81 -58.24
N GLY A 14 17.42 -15.93 -57.58
CA GLY A 14 16.86 -15.98 -56.24
C GLY A 14 17.59 -15.05 -55.26
N GLN A 15 16.81 -14.49 -54.33
CA GLN A 15 17.25 -13.56 -53.28
C GLN A 15 18.64 -13.91 -52.77
N SER A 16 19.58 -12.95 -52.87
CA SER A 16 20.99 -13.17 -52.59
C SER A 16 21.20 -13.79 -51.20
N VAL A 17 22.12 -14.76 -51.10
CA VAL A 17 22.52 -15.35 -49.80
C VAL A 17 22.95 -14.26 -48.79
N PHE A 18 23.45 -13.13 -49.30
CA PHE A 18 23.76 -11.96 -48.48
C PHE A 18 22.51 -11.33 -47.84
N ASP A 19 21.42 -11.16 -48.58
CA ASP A 19 20.18 -10.57 -48.07
C ASP A 19 19.54 -11.47 -47.01
N PHE A 20 19.62 -12.79 -47.19
CA PHE A 20 19.19 -13.76 -46.18
C PHE A 20 20.03 -13.65 -44.90
N SER A 21 21.36 -13.56 -45.01
CA SER A 21 22.24 -13.47 -43.85
C SER A 21 22.04 -12.18 -43.06
N ILE A 22 21.77 -11.06 -43.75
CA ILE A 22 21.49 -9.76 -43.13
C ILE A 22 20.13 -9.83 -42.41
N GLY A 23 19.11 -10.40 -43.05
CA GLY A 23 17.78 -10.57 -42.46
C GLY A 23 17.82 -11.41 -41.18
N VAL A 24 18.51 -12.56 -41.21
CA VAL A 24 18.66 -13.43 -40.04
C VAL A 24 19.44 -12.74 -38.92
N SER A 25 20.52 -12.02 -39.26
CA SER A 25 21.33 -11.30 -38.27
C SER A 25 20.53 -10.20 -37.58
N LEU A 26 19.78 -9.40 -38.34
CA LEU A 26 18.91 -8.36 -37.81
C LEU A 26 17.80 -8.97 -36.93
N PHE A 27 17.18 -10.05 -37.38
CA PHE A 27 16.15 -10.75 -36.62
C PHE A 27 16.67 -11.24 -35.27
N LEU A 28 17.86 -11.87 -35.24
CA LEU A 28 18.46 -12.34 -34.00
C LEU A 28 18.79 -11.20 -33.05
N VAL A 29 19.32 -10.08 -33.55
CA VAL A 29 19.60 -8.89 -32.73
C VAL A 29 18.32 -8.34 -32.11
N VAL A 30 17.24 -8.23 -32.87
CA VAL A 30 15.95 -7.75 -32.37
C VAL A 30 15.37 -8.71 -31.32
N VAL A 31 15.39 -10.02 -31.56
CA VAL A 31 14.91 -11.01 -30.58
C VAL A 31 15.72 -10.95 -29.29
N LEU A 32 17.04 -10.87 -29.38
CA LEU A 32 17.92 -10.79 -28.20
C LEU A 32 17.70 -9.48 -27.43
N ALA A 33 17.49 -8.37 -28.13
CA ALA A 33 17.09 -7.10 -27.52
C ALA A 33 15.73 -7.25 -26.81
N VAL A 34 14.72 -7.82 -27.44
CA VAL A 34 13.42 -8.07 -26.80
C VAL A 34 13.58 -8.92 -25.53
N LEU A 35 14.36 -10.00 -25.58
CA LEU A 35 14.59 -10.87 -24.42
C LEU A 35 15.36 -10.19 -23.28
N VAL A 36 16.21 -9.20 -23.57
CA VAL A 36 16.94 -8.44 -22.54
C VAL A 36 16.11 -7.28 -21.99
N PHE A 37 15.39 -6.56 -22.86
CA PHE A 37 14.71 -5.31 -22.51
C PHE A 37 13.27 -5.50 -22.05
N VAL A 38 12.54 -6.51 -22.52
CA VAL A 38 11.16 -6.77 -22.07
C VAL A 38 11.12 -7.15 -20.59
N PRO A 39 11.94 -8.11 -20.10
CA PRO A 39 11.94 -8.43 -18.67
C PRO A 39 12.37 -7.27 -17.78
N THR A 40 13.23 -6.35 -18.26
CA THR A 40 13.65 -5.18 -17.46
C THR A 40 12.62 -4.06 -17.46
N ALA A 41 11.89 -3.88 -18.57
CA ALA A 41 10.81 -2.90 -18.68
C ALA A 41 9.58 -3.28 -17.86
N PHE A 42 9.32 -4.58 -17.69
CA PHE A 42 8.19 -5.09 -16.89
C PHE A 42 8.61 -5.69 -15.54
N GLY A 43 9.92 -5.88 -15.31
CA GLY A 43 10.45 -6.40 -14.05
C GLY A 43 10.19 -5.49 -12.85
N SER A 44 10.07 -4.17 -13.07
CA SER A 44 9.66 -3.23 -12.03
C SER A 44 8.17 -3.30 -11.68
N LEU A 45 7.34 -3.95 -12.51
CA LEU A 45 5.93 -4.23 -12.19
C LEU A 45 5.78 -5.54 -11.44
N SER A 46 6.85 -6.33 -11.35
CA SER A 46 6.90 -7.64 -10.72
C SER A 46 7.79 -7.59 -9.48
N ASP A 47 7.77 -6.48 -8.74
CA ASP A 47 8.48 -6.38 -7.48
C ASP A 47 7.82 -7.37 -6.51
N ASP A 48 8.35 -8.59 -6.51
CA ASP A 48 7.88 -9.83 -5.87
C ASP A 48 7.98 -9.76 -4.33
N THR A 49 8.03 -8.54 -3.78
CA THR A 49 7.93 -8.29 -2.34
C THR A 49 6.48 -8.16 -1.88
N GLY A 50 5.51 -8.07 -2.81
CA GLY A 50 4.10 -7.92 -2.48
C GLY A 50 3.79 -6.63 -1.72
N ILE A 51 4.70 -5.65 -1.79
CA ILE A 51 4.57 -4.33 -1.19
C ILE A 51 4.53 -3.35 -2.36
N ASP A 52 3.33 -2.98 -2.79
CA ASP A 52 3.17 -2.00 -3.85
C ASP A 52 3.49 -0.59 -3.32
N SER A 53 4.14 0.23 -4.14
CA SER A 53 4.33 1.66 -3.84
C SER A 53 3.00 2.38 -3.56
N GLU A 54 1.89 1.84 -4.09
CA GLU A 54 0.53 2.28 -3.83
C GLU A 54 0.10 2.05 -2.37
N ASP A 55 0.42 0.89 -1.79
CA ASP A 55 0.13 0.55 -0.38
C ASP A 55 0.88 1.46 0.59
N THR A 56 2.14 1.76 0.27
CA THR A 56 2.92 2.71 1.06
C THR A 56 2.25 4.08 1.07
N LEU A 57 1.88 4.58 -0.10
CA LEU A 57 1.24 5.88 -0.23
C LEU A 57 -0.15 5.91 0.42
N ALA A 58 -0.90 4.81 0.35
CA ALA A 58 -2.19 4.67 1.02
C ALA A 58 -2.02 4.71 2.54
N ALA A 59 -1.10 3.93 3.11
CA ALA A 59 -0.84 3.91 4.55
C ALA A 59 -0.43 5.30 5.07
N GLU A 60 0.48 5.99 4.36
CA GLU A 60 0.94 7.33 4.73
C GLU A 60 -0.21 8.34 4.71
N ARG A 61 -1.00 8.38 3.64
CA ARG A 61 -2.15 9.30 3.51
C ARG A 61 -3.21 9.06 4.56
N VAL A 62 -3.52 7.80 4.86
CA VAL A 62 -4.49 7.46 5.90
C VAL A 62 -3.94 7.83 7.28
N ALA A 63 -2.66 7.58 7.56
CA ALA A 63 -2.06 7.96 8.82
C ALA A 63 -2.07 9.49 9.04
N ASP A 64 -1.76 10.27 8.01
CA ASP A 64 -1.84 11.74 8.04
C ASP A 64 -3.29 12.19 8.26
N TYR A 65 -4.23 11.70 7.45
CA TYR A 65 -5.64 12.05 7.59
C TYR A 65 -6.19 11.73 8.98
N LEU A 66 -5.85 10.56 9.54
CA LEU A 66 -6.30 10.18 10.87
C LEU A 66 -5.78 11.14 11.94
N VAL A 67 -4.48 11.44 11.96
CA VAL A 67 -3.89 12.26 13.03
C VAL A 67 -4.16 13.76 12.86
N GLU A 68 -4.23 14.25 11.63
CA GLU A 68 -4.38 15.69 11.35
C GLU A 68 -5.83 16.13 11.16
N THR A 69 -6.77 15.21 10.93
CA THR A 69 -8.16 15.56 10.60
C THR A 69 -9.19 14.70 11.31
N ALA A 70 -9.07 13.38 11.24
CA ALA A 70 -10.18 12.51 11.63
C ALA A 70 -10.28 12.29 13.14
N LEU A 71 -9.12 12.17 13.79
CA LEU A 71 -8.99 11.96 15.24
C LEU A 71 -8.66 13.25 15.99
N ASP A 72 -8.37 14.35 15.29
CA ASP A 72 -8.20 15.67 15.88
C ASP A 72 -9.47 16.51 15.65
N ARG A 73 -10.15 16.89 16.74
CA ARG A 73 -11.38 17.69 16.69
C ARG A 73 -11.12 19.18 16.88
N SER A 74 -9.95 19.59 17.39
CA SER A 74 -9.78 20.94 17.93
C SER A 74 -8.35 21.47 17.82
N ALA A 75 -8.20 22.53 17.03
CA ALA A 75 -6.96 23.31 16.92
C ALA A 75 -6.48 23.95 18.23
N ALA A 76 -7.26 23.88 19.32
CA ALA A 76 -6.93 24.51 20.60
C ALA A 76 -6.00 23.66 21.49
N SER A 77 -5.89 22.35 21.26
CA SER A 77 -5.02 21.46 22.03
C SER A 77 -4.32 20.47 21.12
N PRO A 78 -2.98 20.39 21.14
CA PRO A 78 -2.26 19.41 20.33
C PRO A 78 -2.55 17.99 20.83
N GLY A 79 -2.99 17.11 19.92
CA GLY A 79 -3.21 15.69 20.17
C GLY A 79 -4.52 15.17 19.60
N LEU A 80 -4.78 13.89 19.88
CA LEU A 80 -6.00 13.20 19.50
C LEU A 80 -7.14 13.54 20.46
N ASP A 81 -8.32 13.80 19.90
CA ASP A 81 -9.56 13.99 20.64
C ASP A 81 -10.14 12.63 21.06
N PRO A 82 -10.35 12.39 22.37
CA PRO A 82 -10.86 11.11 22.86
C PRO A 82 -12.22 10.70 22.29
N LEU A 83 -13.11 11.66 21.99
CA LEU A 83 -14.42 11.34 21.40
C LEU A 83 -14.25 10.83 19.98
N CYS A 84 -13.36 11.43 19.18
CA CYS A 84 -13.11 10.98 17.81
C CYS A 84 -12.37 9.65 17.76
N VAL A 85 -11.44 9.41 18.68
CA VAL A 85 -10.81 8.10 18.86
C VAL A 85 -11.85 7.03 19.19
N LEU A 86 -12.73 7.29 20.15
CA LEU A 86 -13.81 6.36 20.51
C LEU A 86 -14.79 6.13 19.36
N ALA A 87 -15.16 7.18 18.61
CA ALA A 87 -15.99 7.06 17.43
C ALA A 87 -15.32 6.18 16.38
N TYR A 88 -14.03 6.37 16.12
CA TYR A 88 -13.30 5.57 15.15
C TYR A 88 -13.23 4.08 15.55
N PHE A 89 -12.79 3.78 16.78
CA PHE A 89 -12.58 2.39 17.20
C PHE A 89 -13.86 1.67 17.66
N GLY A 90 -14.94 2.42 17.94
CA GLY A 90 -16.25 1.92 18.30
C GLY A 90 -17.27 1.87 17.15
N ASP A 91 -16.82 2.10 15.91
CA ASP A 91 -17.65 2.15 14.70
C ASP A 91 -18.80 3.19 14.77
N GLY A 92 -18.53 4.34 15.39
CA GLY A 92 -19.41 5.50 15.46
C GLY A 92 -19.29 6.43 14.25
N THR A 93 -20.32 7.25 14.01
CA THR A 93 -20.43 8.14 12.84
C THR A 93 -20.26 9.62 13.18
N GLU A 94 -19.45 9.93 14.20
CA GLU A 94 -19.16 11.31 14.59
C GLU A 94 -17.80 11.78 14.04
N CYS A 95 -17.46 13.05 14.26
CA CYS A 95 -16.21 13.67 13.81
C CYS A 95 -16.12 13.77 12.27
N ALA A 96 -14.96 13.50 11.67
CA ALA A 96 -14.77 13.63 10.23
C ALA A 96 -15.36 12.48 9.41
N PHE A 97 -16.05 11.53 10.05
CA PHE A 97 -16.69 10.38 9.41
C PHE A 97 -18.17 10.72 9.15
N ALA A 98 -18.56 10.87 7.87
CA ALA A 98 -19.93 11.25 7.51
C ALA A 98 -20.90 10.06 7.64
N SER A 99 -22.19 10.37 7.81
CA SER A 99 -23.27 9.38 8.00
C SER A 99 -23.73 8.69 6.71
N ASP A 100 -23.39 9.25 5.55
CA ASP A 100 -23.99 8.89 4.26
C ASP A 100 -23.09 8.00 3.40
N ASP A 101 -21.79 7.99 3.67
CA ASP A 101 -20.85 6.98 3.19
C ASP A 101 -20.69 5.87 4.22
N SER A 102 -20.32 4.65 3.78
CA SER A 102 -20.01 3.60 4.76
C SER A 102 -18.88 4.11 5.66
N PHE A 103 -19.03 4.04 6.98
CA PHE A 103 -17.97 4.38 7.94
C PHE A 103 -16.63 3.75 7.52
N ALA A 104 -16.66 2.55 6.93
CA ALA A 104 -15.52 1.88 6.31
C ALA A 104 -14.82 2.71 5.21
N ALA A 105 -15.55 3.35 4.30
CA ALA A 105 -15.00 4.20 3.24
C ALA A 105 -14.34 5.47 3.79
N ASP A 106 -15.04 6.19 4.70
CA ASP A 106 -14.54 7.46 5.27
C ASP A 106 -13.41 7.25 6.29
N SER A 107 -13.41 6.11 6.99
CA SER A 107 -12.37 5.74 7.97
C SER A 107 -11.09 5.18 7.34
N GLY A 108 -11.04 5.09 6.00
CA GLY A 108 -9.95 4.46 5.25
C GLY A 108 -9.97 2.92 5.29
N ARG A 109 -10.97 2.28 5.88
CA ARG A 109 -11.15 0.82 5.96
C ARG A 109 -11.97 0.25 4.78
N ALA A 110 -11.73 0.75 3.57
CA ALA A 110 -12.48 0.33 2.39
C ALA A 110 -12.44 -1.21 2.22
N GLU A 111 -13.56 -1.84 1.83
CA GLU A 111 -13.68 -3.31 1.71
C GLU A 111 -12.63 -3.94 0.78
N ARG A 112 -12.08 -3.16 -0.15
CA ARG A 112 -11.15 -3.62 -1.19
C ARG A 112 -9.67 -3.46 -0.83
N GLN A 113 -9.35 -2.77 0.27
CA GLN A 113 -7.97 -2.59 0.72
C GLN A 113 -7.91 -2.82 2.23
N PRO A 114 -7.44 -4.00 2.69
CA PRO A 114 -7.48 -4.36 4.09
C PRO A 114 -6.54 -3.47 4.91
N LEU A 115 -7.15 -2.58 5.69
CA LEU A 115 -6.45 -1.66 6.58
C LEU A 115 -6.52 -2.16 8.02
N ASN A 116 -5.38 -2.17 8.72
CA ASN A 116 -5.30 -2.34 10.16
C ASN A 116 -4.80 -1.06 10.82
N VAL A 117 -5.56 -0.51 11.76
CA VAL A 117 -5.16 0.68 12.51
C VAL A 117 -5.08 0.35 13.98
N THR A 118 -3.99 0.72 14.62
CA THR A 118 -3.78 0.58 16.06
C THR A 118 -3.26 1.87 16.67
N VAL A 119 -3.61 2.11 17.93
CA VAL A 119 -2.90 3.09 18.77
C VAL A 119 -2.01 2.32 19.72
N GLU A 120 -0.73 2.67 19.75
CA GLU A 120 0.31 1.96 20.49
C GLU A 120 1.11 2.93 21.36
N ALA A 121 1.51 2.52 22.55
CA ALA A 121 2.49 3.22 23.37
C ALA A 121 3.27 2.21 24.19
N ASP A 122 4.43 2.60 24.72
CA ASP A 122 5.13 1.82 25.72
C ASP A 122 4.69 2.32 27.10
N LEU A 123 3.71 1.63 27.69
CA LEU A 123 3.17 1.96 29.01
C LEU A 123 3.80 1.12 30.12
N THR A 124 4.43 -0.01 29.77
CA THR A 124 5.00 -0.94 30.76
C THR A 124 6.52 -0.81 30.92
N GLY A 125 7.18 -0.01 30.09
CA GLY A 125 8.63 0.17 30.05
C GLY A 125 9.35 -1.03 29.44
N GLY A 126 8.71 -1.69 28.47
CA GLY A 126 9.20 -2.90 27.81
C GLY A 126 10.00 -2.63 26.55
N ASP A 127 10.44 -3.71 25.88
CA ASP A 127 11.17 -3.60 24.60
C ASP A 127 10.25 -3.36 23.39
N ALA A 128 8.92 -3.41 23.58
CA ALA A 128 7.93 -3.30 22.52
C ALA A 128 6.75 -2.42 22.98
N ARG A 129 6.15 -1.69 22.02
CA ARG A 129 4.94 -0.91 22.25
C ARG A 129 3.74 -1.84 22.37
N GLU A 130 2.84 -1.54 23.29
CA GLU A 130 1.58 -2.25 23.43
C GLU A 130 0.46 -1.54 22.69
N VAL A 131 -0.42 -2.30 22.04
CA VAL A 131 -1.72 -1.78 21.58
C VAL A 131 -2.51 -1.31 22.80
N LEU A 132 -3.16 -0.17 22.69
CA LEU A 132 -3.85 0.48 23.79
C LEU A 132 -5.35 0.14 23.86
N CYS A 133 -5.93 0.41 25.03
CA CYS A 133 -7.35 0.39 25.34
C CYS A 133 -7.75 1.73 25.93
N TYR A 134 -8.93 2.21 25.57
CA TYR A 134 -9.55 3.33 26.26
C TYR A 134 -10.50 2.82 27.34
N GLN A 135 -10.19 3.14 28.60
CA GLN A 135 -10.94 2.72 29.78
C GLN A 135 -11.20 3.94 30.67
N GLY A 136 -12.47 4.30 30.85
CA GLY A 136 -12.89 5.27 31.87
C GLY A 136 -12.23 6.65 31.83
N GLY A 137 -11.76 7.11 30.66
CA GLY A 137 -11.07 8.40 30.53
C GLY A 137 -9.54 8.31 30.49
N SER A 138 -8.98 7.11 30.59
CA SER A 138 -7.54 6.86 30.55
C SER A 138 -7.19 5.83 29.48
N VAL A 139 -5.92 5.83 29.06
CA VAL A 139 -5.37 4.80 28.18
C VAL A 139 -4.62 3.77 29.01
N VAL A 140 -4.86 2.49 28.72
CA VAL A 140 -4.22 1.34 29.38
C VAL A 140 -3.77 0.32 28.31
N PRO A 141 -2.87 -0.62 28.62
CA PRO A 141 -2.54 -1.70 27.69
C PRO A 141 -3.79 -2.51 27.30
N ALA A 142 -3.89 -2.95 26.05
CA ALA A 142 -5.05 -3.69 25.55
C ALA A 142 -5.29 -5.05 26.24
N ALA A 143 -4.28 -5.59 26.92
CA ALA A 143 -4.43 -6.77 27.77
C ALA A 143 -5.30 -6.49 29.01
N SER A 144 -5.44 -5.23 29.41
CA SER A 144 -6.26 -4.78 30.53
C SER A 144 -7.66 -4.33 30.12
N CYS A 145 -8.04 -4.43 28.84
CA CYS A 145 -9.40 -4.10 28.38
C CYS A 145 -10.45 -4.95 29.09
N GLY A 146 -11.41 -4.32 29.74
CA GLY A 146 -12.61 -4.93 30.29
C GLY A 146 -13.80 -4.92 29.33
N THR A 147 -14.94 -5.36 29.84
CA THR A 147 -16.22 -5.28 29.11
C THR A 147 -16.73 -3.84 29.10
N GLY A 148 -16.99 -3.29 27.91
CA GLY A 148 -17.42 -1.90 27.72
C GLY A 148 -16.28 -0.92 27.47
N ASP A 149 -15.03 -1.36 27.57
CA ASP A 149 -13.86 -0.59 27.17
C ASP A 149 -13.66 -0.67 25.65
N THR A 150 -13.03 0.35 25.07
CA THR A 150 -12.79 0.41 23.62
C THR A 150 -11.34 0.04 23.32
N ARG A 151 -11.14 -1.12 22.69
CA ARG A 151 -9.81 -1.52 22.23
C ARG A 151 -9.41 -0.63 21.05
N LEU A 152 -8.24 -0.01 21.12
CA LEU A 152 -7.74 0.87 20.05
C LEU A 152 -7.09 0.06 18.93
N THR A 153 -7.88 -0.86 18.37
CA THR A 153 -7.56 -1.69 17.22
C THR A 153 -8.74 -1.68 16.27
N ALA A 154 -8.43 -1.57 14.98
CA ALA A 154 -9.44 -1.47 13.93
C ALA A 154 -9.01 -2.28 12.72
N GLY A 155 -9.99 -2.91 12.06
CA GLY A 155 -9.77 -3.72 10.88
C GLY A 155 -9.17 -5.12 11.16
N PRO A 156 -8.90 -5.90 10.10
CA PRO A 156 -8.34 -7.24 10.22
C PRO A 156 -6.98 -7.24 10.93
N SER A 157 -6.67 -8.30 11.68
CA SER A 157 -5.36 -8.40 12.33
C SER A 157 -4.24 -8.62 11.32
N ALA A 158 -3.25 -7.74 11.33
CA ALA A 158 -2.01 -7.88 10.56
C ALA A 158 -1.15 -9.07 11.03
N VAL A 159 -1.39 -9.68 12.20
CA VAL A 159 -0.61 -10.85 12.66
C VAL A 159 -0.69 -12.02 11.68
N ARG A 160 -1.79 -12.12 10.94
CA ARG A 160 -2.00 -13.18 9.93
C ARG A 160 -1.32 -12.88 8.60
N ASN A 161 -0.77 -11.69 8.40
CA ASN A 161 -0.10 -11.30 7.16
C ASN A 161 1.25 -10.65 7.48
N GLN A 162 2.37 -11.29 7.12
CA GLN A 162 3.70 -10.72 7.44
C GLN A 162 4.21 -9.75 6.36
N ASN A 163 3.55 -9.70 5.21
CA ASN A 163 3.86 -8.77 4.14
C ASN A 163 2.82 -7.64 4.21
N TYR A 164 3.17 -6.56 4.91
CA TYR A 164 2.37 -5.33 4.94
C TYR A 164 3.30 -4.13 4.93
N VAL A 165 2.77 -3.00 4.47
CA VAL A 165 3.38 -1.69 4.70
C VAL A 165 2.79 -1.07 5.94
N ALA A 166 3.62 -0.36 6.71
CA ALA A 166 3.17 0.39 7.88
C ALA A 166 3.61 1.85 7.81
N ALA A 167 2.67 2.75 8.07
CA ALA A 167 2.92 4.15 8.37
C ALA A 167 2.70 4.38 9.87
N THR A 168 3.55 5.19 10.49
CA THR A 168 3.47 5.51 11.91
C THR A 168 3.47 7.02 12.11
N ARG A 169 2.60 7.51 13.00
CA ARG A 169 2.52 8.92 13.42
C ARG A 169 2.57 9.04 14.93
N PHE A 170 3.45 9.90 15.41
CA PHE A 170 3.60 10.21 16.82
C PHE A 170 2.68 11.37 17.20
N THR A 171 1.91 11.22 18.28
CA THR A 171 0.96 12.23 18.76
C THR A 171 0.68 12.00 20.25
N ARG A 172 -0.32 12.68 20.81
CA ARG A 172 -0.71 12.58 22.21
C ARG A 172 -2.17 12.21 22.37
N LEU A 173 -2.50 11.34 23.31
CA LEU A 173 -3.88 11.02 23.69
C LEU A 173 -3.98 11.00 25.21
N GLN A 174 -4.88 11.81 25.79
CA GLN A 174 -5.05 11.92 27.24
C GLN A 174 -3.76 12.25 28.02
N GLY A 175 -2.85 13.03 27.43
CA GLY A 175 -1.58 13.38 28.07
C GLY A 175 -0.45 12.39 27.81
N GLU A 176 -0.75 11.19 27.31
CA GLU A 176 0.23 10.14 26.99
C GLU A 176 0.72 10.27 25.55
N ASP A 177 2.01 10.07 25.37
CA ASP A 177 2.64 10.04 24.05
C ASP A 177 2.34 8.69 23.37
N VAL A 178 1.68 8.73 22.21
CA VAL A 178 1.17 7.55 21.50
C VAL A 178 1.58 7.54 20.04
N PHE A 179 1.56 6.35 19.45
CA PHE A 179 1.82 6.09 18.05
C PHE A 179 0.54 5.57 17.39
N VAL A 180 0.04 6.31 16.40
CA VAL A 180 -0.99 5.80 15.48
C VAL A 180 -0.28 5.02 14.39
N VAL A 181 -0.54 3.73 14.31
CA VAL A 181 0.08 2.82 13.34
C VAL A 181 -0.99 2.34 12.37
N VAL A 182 -0.75 2.58 11.09
CA VAL A 182 -1.61 2.17 9.99
C VAL A 182 -0.86 1.14 9.17
N ARG A 183 -1.47 -0.04 8.97
CA ARG A 183 -0.91 -1.13 8.18
C ARG A 183 -1.85 -1.50 7.04
N THR A 184 -1.31 -1.78 5.86
CA THR A 184 -2.07 -2.18 4.67
C THR A 184 -1.28 -3.22 3.85
N TRP A 185 -2.00 -4.05 3.10
CA TRP A 185 -1.49 -5.17 2.30
C TRP A 185 -2.51 -5.64 1.26
#